data_AF-A0A9D8R6V5-F1
#
_entry.id   AF-A0A9D8R6V5-F1
#
_cell.length_a   1.000
_cell.length_b   1.000
_cell.length_c   1.000
_cell.angle_alpha   90.00
_cell.angle_beta   90.00
_cell.angle_gamma   90.00
#
_symmetry.space_group_name_H-M   'P 1'
#
loop_
_entity.id
_entity.type
_entity.pdbx_description
1 polymer ?
#
loop_
_entity_poly.entity_id
_entity_poly.type
_entity_poly.pdbx_seq_one_letter_code
_entity_poly.pdbx_strand_id
1 'polypeptide(L)'
;MLRFKKGLYGCNYLLSALFLGIFTGYDGDSFFGQSYTVWMATVISAVSLFLICKIIASVPKSEYNDRPRTLAGNLLLMSILFTMVGYIGNTDENLHRRLGMERMYSEKRYAELLEIGRDEEESDASIDLLRAKAMLNLPVEPNPAGSGIGEMLFRYSIYAPKALANSLKSMDNTQAYLSACLLNCNIESFRDSIHLENYKTLPTYYMQALVIANDSLANVVFTKQFKEEKELYDSFLRELSPLEGEPVQFRINSTYINFHETYFWFYTFKK
;
A
#
# COMPACT_ATOMS: atom_id res chain seq x y z
N MET A 1 -27.52 -23.58 22.15
CA MET A 1 -27.58 -23.78 20.69
C MET A 1 -29.02 -23.54 20.23
N LEU A 2 -29.30 -22.41 19.57
CA LEU A 2 -30.64 -22.07 19.07
C LEU A 2 -31.05 -23.12 18.03
N ARG A 3 -32.03 -23.98 18.34
CA ARG A 3 -32.53 -25.01 17.42
C ARG A 3 -33.94 -24.65 16.96
N PHE A 4 -34.07 -24.18 15.73
CA PHE A 4 -35.36 -23.97 15.09
C PHE A 4 -35.93 -25.33 14.66
N LYS A 5 -37.03 -25.77 15.30
CA LYS A 5 -37.62 -27.11 15.13
C LYS A 5 -38.83 -27.17 14.18
N LYS A 6 -39.19 -26.08 13.49
CA LYS A 6 -40.38 -25.99 12.65
C LYS A 6 -40.08 -25.89 11.14
N GLY A 7 -39.10 -26.63 10.62
CA GLY A 7 -38.80 -26.73 9.19
C GLY A 7 -37.98 -25.58 8.57
N LEU A 8 -37.47 -24.66 9.39
CA LEU A 8 -36.44 -23.67 9.05
C LEU A 8 -35.10 -24.13 9.63
N TYR A 9 -34.56 -25.22 9.07
CA TYR A 9 -33.31 -25.80 9.55
C TYR A 9 -32.10 -24.92 9.22
N GLY A 10 -32.17 -24.12 8.15
CA GLY A 10 -31.10 -23.23 7.71
C GLY A 10 -30.74 -22.14 8.76
N CYS A 11 -31.72 -21.63 9.52
CA CYS A 11 -31.46 -20.57 10.53
C CYS A 11 -30.51 -21.06 11.66
N ASN A 12 -30.34 -22.38 11.84
CA ASN A 12 -29.39 -22.91 12.83
C ASN A 12 -27.92 -22.66 12.43
N TYR A 13 -27.65 -22.47 11.14
CA TYR A 13 -26.30 -22.20 10.63
C TYR A 13 -25.93 -20.72 10.65
N LEU A 14 -26.87 -19.82 10.97
CA LEU A 14 -26.64 -18.38 10.96
C LEU A 14 -25.49 -17.99 11.91
N LEU A 15 -25.47 -18.56 13.12
CA LEU A 15 -24.41 -18.29 14.09
C LEU A 15 -23.04 -18.82 13.61
N SER A 16 -23.02 -20.03 13.05
CA SER A 16 -21.79 -20.63 12.51
C SER A 16 -21.27 -19.87 11.29
N ALA A 17 -22.15 -19.40 10.41
CA ALA A 17 -21.81 -18.58 9.25
C ALA A 17 -21.24 -17.23 9.68
N LEU A 18 -21.83 -16.58 10.68
CA LEU A 18 -21.26 -15.37 11.27
C LEU A 18 -19.85 -15.62 11.79
N PHE A 19 -19.65 -16.62 12.65
CA PHE A 19 -18.30 -16.91 13.15
C PHE A 19 -17.30 -17.18 12.03
N LEU A 20 -17.69 -17.90 10.98
CA LEU A 20 -16.83 -18.14 9.84
C LEU A 20 -16.43 -16.83 9.14
N GLY A 21 -17.40 -15.98 8.81
CA GLY A 21 -17.14 -14.68 8.21
C GLY A 21 -16.21 -13.81 9.05
N ILE A 22 -16.42 -13.80 10.37
CA ILE A 22 -15.61 -13.04 11.33
C ILE A 22 -14.16 -13.53 11.36
N PHE A 23 -13.95 -14.85 11.33
CA PHE A 23 -12.59 -15.40 11.30
C PHE A 23 -11.88 -15.22 9.96
N THR A 24 -12.63 -15.08 8.87
CA THR A 24 -12.06 -14.90 7.52
C THR A 24 -11.84 -13.42 7.16
N GLY A 25 -12.65 -12.50 7.66
CA GLY A 25 -12.54 -11.07 7.34
C GLY A 25 -11.53 -10.38 8.24
N TYR A 26 -10.25 -10.70 8.17
CA TYR A 26 -9.21 -9.94 8.88
C TYR A 26 -8.61 -8.90 7.93
N ASP A 27 -8.41 -7.68 8.42
CA ASP A 27 -7.71 -6.60 7.75
C ASP A 27 -7.08 -5.78 8.89
N GLY A 28 -5.76 -5.66 8.84
CA GLY A 28 -4.86 -5.61 9.99
C GLY A 28 -5.04 -4.41 10.93
N ASP A 29 -5.78 -3.39 10.49
CA ASP A 29 -5.94 -2.10 11.18
C ASP A 29 -7.33 -1.91 11.77
N SER A 30 -8.30 -2.76 11.42
CA SER A 30 -9.68 -2.67 11.89
C SER A 30 -10.10 -3.93 12.65
N PHE A 31 -11.03 -3.80 13.61
CA PHE A 31 -11.51 -4.93 14.38
C PHE A 31 -12.15 -5.96 13.44
N PHE A 32 -11.49 -7.10 13.22
CA PHE A 32 -11.86 -8.07 12.18
C PHE A 32 -12.10 -7.39 10.82
N GLY A 33 -11.13 -6.61 10.38
CA GLY A 33 -10.97 -6.29 8.96
C GLY A 33 -12.06 -5.51 8.25
N GLN A 34 -12.99 -4.94 9.00
CA GLN A 34 -14.02 -4.10 8.45
C GLN A 34 -14.16 -2.82 9.25
N SER A 35 -14.51 -1.74 8.55
CA SER A 35 -14.95 -0.50 9.18
C SER A 35 -16.07 -0.77 10.20
N TYR A 36 -16.09 0.01 11.27
CA TYR A 36 -17.16 0.01 12.27
C TYR A 36 -18.56 0.11 11.64
N THR A 37 -18.71 0.86 10.54
CA THR A 37 -19.99 1.01 9.84
C THR A 37 -20.47 -0.29 9.20
N VAL A 38 -19.57 -1.07 8.61
CA VAL A 38 -19.88 -2.34 7.96
C VAL A 38 -20.16 -3.41 9.01
N TRP A 39 -19.46 -3.37 10.15
CA TRP A 39 -19.76 -4.19 11.31
C TRP A 39 -21.17 -3.94 11.87
N MET A 40 -21.54 -2.68 12.04
CA MET A 40 -22.89 -2.32 12.47
C MET A 40 -23.95 -2.78 11.45
N ALA A 41 -23.70 -2.62 10.16
CA ALA A 41 -24.59 -3.12 9.10
C ALA A 41 -24.74 -4.66 9.13
N THR A 42 -23.65 -5.38 9.41
CA THR A 42 -23.63 -6.84 9.53
C THR A 42 -24.39 -7.34 10.75
N VAL A 43 -24.26 -6.66 11.89
CA VAL A 43 -25.04 -6.98 13.09
C VAL A 43 -26.53 -6.69 12.86
N ILE A 44 -26.86 -5.56 12.22
CA ILE A 44 -28.24 -5.22 11.88
C ILE A 44 -28.84 -6.23 10.90
N SER A 45 -28.09 -6.67 9.87
CA SER A 45 -28.56 -7.67 8.91
C SER A 45 -28.74 -9.05 9.56
N ALA A 46 -27.86 -9.45 10.48
CA ALA A 46 -28.01 -10.67 11.26
C ALA A 46 -29.25 -10.63 12.17
N VAL A 47 -29.47 -9.51 12.87
CA VAL A 47 -30.65 -9.32 13.74
C VAL A 47 -31.93 -9.28 12.92
N SER A 48 -31.95 -8.61 11.77
CA SER A 48 -33.13 -8.56 10.90
C SER A 48 -33.45 -9.95 10.32
N LEU A 49 -32.45 -10.72 9.89
CA LEU A 49 -32.63 -12.11 9.46
C LEU A 49 -33.14 -12.99 10.60
N PHE A 50 -32.65 -12.80 11.82
CA PHE A 50 -33.15 -13.53 13.00
C PHE A 50 -34.61 -13.20 13.31
N LEU A 51 -35.00 -11.92 13.25
CA LEU A 51 -36.39 -11.49 13.44
C LEU A 51 -37.30 -12.03 12.33
N ILE A 52 -36.87 -12.00 11.07
CA ILE A 52 -37.59 -12.59 9.93
C ILE A 52 -37.76 -14.10 10.13
N CYS A 53 -36.70 -14.83 10.49
CA CYS A 53 -36.77 -16.26 10.84
C CYS A 53 -37.82 -16.50 11.95
N LYS A 54 -37.86 -15.64 12.98
CA LYS A 54 -38.84 -15.76 14.07
C LYS A 54 -40.27 -15.47 13.63
N ILE A 55 -40.50 -14.46 12.80
CA ILE A 55 -41.82 -14.13 12.26
C ILE A 55 -42.34 -15.30 11.42
N ILE A 56 -41.53 -15.80 10.48
CA ILE A 56 -41.89 -16.95 9.63
C ILE A 56 -42.13 -18.21 10.47
N ALA A 57 -41.33 -18.45 11.51
CA ALA A 57 -41.54 -19.59 12.42
C ALA A 57 -42.79 -19.47 13.31
N SER A 58 -43.33 -18.25 13.48
CA SER A 58 -44.52 -17.96 14.28
C SER A 58 -45.82 -18.07 13.47
N VAL A 59 -45.75 -18.00 12.14
CA VAL A 59 -46.91 -18.22 11.26
C VAL A 59 -47.37 -19.69 11.37
N PRO A 60 -48.66 -19.95 11.70
CA PRO A 60 -49.18 -21.31 11.77
C PRO A 60 -49.07 -21.96 10.38
N LYS A 61 -48.45 -23.16 10.33
CA LYS A 61 -48.30 -23.90 9.08
C LYS A 61 -49.62 -24.56 8.70
N SER A 62 -50.01 -24.40 7.44
CA SER A 62 -51.07 -25.18 6.79
C SER A 62 -50.79 -26.69 6.91
N GLU A 63 -51.83 -27.50 7.09
CA GLU A 63 -51.76 -28.97 7.19
C GLU A 63 -51.28 -29.66 5.89
N TYR A 64 -51.13 -28.91 4.79
CA TYR A 64 -50.65 -29.45 3.52
C TYR A 64 -49.15 -29.77 3.56
N ASN A 65 -48.76 -30.94 3.02
CA ASN A 65 -47.39 -31.46 3.02
C ASN A 65 -46.49 -30.69 2.04
N ASP A 66 -46.19 -29.43 2.36
CA ASP A 66 -45.51 -28.45 1.51
C ASP A 66 -43.96 -28.61 1.56
N ARG A 67 -43.50 -29.86 1.34
CA ARG A 67 -42.08 -30.23 1.29
C ARG A 67 -41.25 -29.39 0.28
N PRO A 68 -41.69 -29.15 -0.97
CA PRO A 68 -40.89 -28.37 -1.91
C PRO A 68 -40.73 -26.91 -1.46
N ARG A 69 -41.77 -26.30 -0.89
CA ARG A 69 -41.73 -24.92 -0.39
C ARG A 69 -40.81 -24.77 0.82
N THR A 70 -40.83 -25.74 1.73
CA THR A 70 -39.92 -25.75 2.88
C THR A 70 -38.46 -26.01 2.48
N LEU A 71 -38.21 -26.85 1.46
CA LEU A 71 -36.89 -27.06 0.89
C LEU A 71 -36.37 -25.77 0.21
N ALA A 72 -37.19 -25.15 -0.63
CA ALA A 72 -36.84 -23.90 -1.33
C ALA A 72 -36.53 -22.76 -0.36
N GLY A 73 -37.31 -22.61 0.72
CA GLY A 73 -37.05 -21.61 1.75
C GLY A 73 -35.72 -21.82 2.48
N ASN A 74 -35.35 -23.08 2.77
CA ASN A 74 -34.04 -23.38 3.37
C ASN A 74 -32.88 -23.16 2.38
N LEU A 75 -33.05 -23.51 1.10
CA LEU A 75 -32.03 -23.27 0.07
C LEU A 75 -31.78 -21.77 -0.15
N LEU A 76 -32.83 -20.96 -0.22
CA LEU A 76 -32.73 -19.51 -0.33
C LEU A 76 -32.00 -18.93 0.88
N LEU A 77 -32.37 -19.38 2.08
CA LEU A 77 -31.73 -18.92 3.31
C LEU A 77 -30.24 -19.31 3.37
N MET A 78 -29.88 -20.52 2.95
CA MET A 78 -28.47 -20.93 2.85
C MET A 78 -27.73 -20.08 1.80
N SER A 79 -28.35 -19.78 0.67
CA SER A 79 -27.77 -18.90 -0.37
C SER A 79 -27.48 -17.49 0.18
N ILE A 80 -28.43 -16.90 0.92
CA ILE A 80 -28.23 -15.61 1.60
C ILE A 80 -27.09 -15.69 2.62
N LEU A 81 -27.00 -16.77 3.40
CA LEU A 81 -25.91 -16.95 4.36
C LEU A 81 -24.56 -17.07 3.64
N PHE A 82 -24.48 -17.76 2.50
CA PHE A 82 -23.25 -17.87 1.71
C PHE A 82 -22.81 -16.52 1.13
N THR A 83 -23.72 -15.75 0.56
CA THR A 83 -23.38 -14.41 0.05
C THR A 83 -22.96 -13.49 1.19
N MET A 84 -23.66 -13.54 2.32
CA MET A 84 -23.30 -12.78 3.53
C MET A 84 -21.89 -13.14 4.02
N VAL A 85 -21.53 -14.43 4.09
CA VAL A 85 -20.16 -14.84 4.46
C VAL A 85 -19.14 -14.34 3.44
N GLY A 86 -19.45 -14.38 2.14
CA GLY A 86 -18.57 -13.80 1.11
C GLY A 86 -18.35 -12.29 1.27
N TYR A 87 -19.39 -11.54 1.66
CA TYR A 87 -19.27 -10.11 1.93
C TYR A 87 -18.51 -9.80 3.23
N ILE A 88 -18.71 -10.59 4.29
CA ILE A 88 -17.99 -10.39 5.57
C ILE A 88 -16.53 -10.83 5.42
N GLY A 89 -16.29 -11.94 4.76
CA GLY A 89 -14.98 -12.53 4.56
C GLY A 89 -14.17 -11.92 3.42
N ASN A 90 -14.64 -10.86 2.78
CA ASN A 90 -13.89 -10.17 1.75
C ASN A 90 -12.63 -9.57 2.38
N THR A 91 -11.51 -10.29 2.23
CA THR A 91 -10.22 -9.96 2.83
C THR A 91 -9.54 -8.95 1.91
N ASP A 92 -8.95 -7.90 2.47
CA ASP A 92 -8.26 -6.89 1.68
C ASP A 92 -7.11 -7.53 0.90
N GLU A 93 -7.08 -7.28 -0.41
CA GLU A 93 -5.99 -7.71 -1.29
C GLU A 93 -4.64 -7.12 -0.83
N ASN A 94 -4.64 -5.91 -0.26
CA ASN A 94 -3.45 -5.30 0.35
C ASN A 94 -2.94 -6.10 1.54
N LEU A 95 -3.83 -6.63 2.39
CA LEU A 95 -3.42 -7.47 3.52
C LEU A 95 -2.76 -8.76 3.02
N HIS A 96 -3.35 -9.42 2.03
CA HIS A 96 -2.76 -10.63 1.46
C HIS A 96 -1.38 -10.38 0.86
N ARG A 97 -1.23 -9.27 0.12
CA ARG A 97 0.06 -8.82 -0.41
C ARG A 97 1.06 -8.56 0.73
N ARG A 98 0.66 -7.80 1.76
CA ARG A 98 1.51 -7.49 2.92
C ARG A 98 1.97 -8.74 3.65
N LEU A 99 1.08 -9.68 3.96
CA LEU A 99 1.42 -10.93 4.64
C LEU A 99 2.35 -11.80 3.78
N GLY A 100 2.14 -11.83 2.46
CA GLY A 100 3.04 -12.47 1.52
C GLY A 100 4.45 -11.87 1.56
N MET A 101 4.55 -10.54 1.55
CA MET A 101 5.81 -9.82 1.65
C MET A 101 6.49 -10.01 3.01
N GLU A 102 5.76 -9.94 4.13
CA GLU A 102 6.31 -10.20 5.47
C GLU A 102 6.89 -11.62 5.57
N ARG A 103 6.18 -12.60 5.01
CA ARG A 103 6.68 -13.97 4.92
C ARG A 103 7.97 -14.04 4.10
N MET A 104 8.01 -13.47 2.90
CA MET A 104 9.22 -13.45 2.07
C MET A 104 10.39 -12.72 2.75
N TYR A 105 10.10 -11.63 3.46
CA TYR A 105 11.09 -10.91 4.26
C TYR A 105 11.67 -11.80 5.36
N SER A 106 10.82 -12.57 6.06
CA SER A 106 11.26 -13.53 7.09
C SER A 106 12.09 -14.69 6.50
N GLU A 107 11.76 -15.13 5.28
CA GLU A 107 12.49 -16.14 4.52
C GLU A 107 13.77 -15.59 3.86
N LYS A 108 14.10 -14.30 4.05
CA LYS A 108 15.24 -13.58 3.44
C LYS A 108 15.22 -13.54 1.91
N ARG A 109 14.05 -13.71 1.29
CA ARG A 109 13.84 -13.66 -0.17
C ARG A 109 13.57 -12.23 -0.61
N TYR A 110 14.54 -11.34 -0.40
CA TYR A 110 14.35 -9.90 -0.60
C TYR A 110 14.15 -9.49 -2.07
N ALA A 111 14.80 -10.18 -3.01
CA ALA A 111 14.65 -9.87 -4.44
C ALA A 111 13.23 -10.16 -4.93
N GLU A 112 12.68 -11.32 -4.57
CA GLU A 112 11.32 -11.71 -4.94
C GLU A 112 10.26 -10.82 -4.27
N LEU A 113 10.51 -10.36 -3.04
CA LEU A 113 9.65 -9.40 -2.35
C LEU A 113 9.51 -8.09 -3.15
N LEU A 114 10.58 -7.63 -3.80
CA LEU A 114 10.57 -6.40 -4.60
C LEU A 114 9.85 -6.54 -5.94
N GLU A 115 9.61 -7.77 -6.40
CA GLU A 115 8.82 -8.03 -7.61
C GLU A 115 7.31 -7.99 -7.33
N ILE A 116 6.89 -8.24 -6.08
CA ILE A 116 5.47 -8.20 -5.69
C ILE A 116 4.92 -6.76 -5.83
N GLY A 117 3.88 -6.64 -6.65
CA GLY A 117 3.16 -5.39 -6.85
C GLY A 117 4.04 -4.27 -7.40
N ARG A 118 5.05 -4.61 -8.21
CA ARG A 118 5.94 -3.62 -8.85
C ARG A 118 5.16 -2.68 -9.78
N ASP A 119 4.20 -3.22 -10.51
CA ASP A 119 3.40 -2.48 -11.49
C ASP A 119 2.02 -2.08 -10.93
N GLU A 120 1.75 -2.37 -9.66
CA GLU A 120 0.48 -2.05 -9.01
C GLU A 120 0.50 -0.61 -8.49
N GLU A 121 -0.52 0.16 -8.86
CA GLU A 121 -0.63 1.59 -8.52
C GLU A 121 -0.99 1.82 -7.04
N GLU A 122 -1.70 0.86 -6.42
CA GLU A 122 -2.10 0.88 -5.02
C GLU A 122 -1.00 0.30 -4.12
N SER A 123 -0.35 1.18 -3.35
CA SER A 123 0.61 0.83 -2.31
C SER A 123 0.11 1.29 -0.93
N ASP A 124 0.39 0.49 0.10
CA ASP A 124 0.20 0.86 1.50
C ASP A 124 1.53 1.32 2.12
N ALA A 125 1.48 2.20 3.13
CA ALA A 125 2.66 2.65 3.85
C ALA A 125 3.46 1.48 4.46
N SER A 126 2.78 0.41 4.88
CA SER A 126 3.43 -0.80 5.40
C SER A 126 4.19 -1.57 4.31
N ILE A 127 3.62 -1.63 3.10
CA ILE A 127 4.22 -2.25 1.93
C ILE A 127 5.47 -1.45 1.51
N ASP A 128 5.37 -0.12 1.42
CA ASP A 128 6.50 0.76 1.12
C ASP A 128 7.64 0.59 2.13
N LEU A 129 7.30 0.47 3.42
CA LEU A 129 8.26 0.23 4.49
C LEU A 129 8.94 -1.15 4.33
N LEU A 130 8.19 -2.19 4.00
CA LEU A 130 8.73 -3.53 3.75
C LEU A 130 9.68 -3.54 2.55
N ARG A 131 9.34 -2.84 1.47
CA ARG A 131 10.23 -2.67 0.31
C ARG A 131 11.53 -1.98 0.72
N ALA A 132 11.43 -0.88 1.46
CA ALA A 132 12.62 -0.17 1.94
C ALA A 132 13.49 -1.04 2.86
N LYS A 133 12.89 -1.82 3.76
CA LYS A 133 13.60 -2.80 4.61
C LYS A 133 14.25 -3.91 3.79
N ALA A 134 13.58 -4.42 2.76
CA ALA A 134 14.15 -5.45 1.89
C ALA A 134 15.35 -4.91 1.12
N MET A 135 15.25 -3.69 0.59
CA MET A 135 16.35 -3.00 -0.09
C MET A 135 17.55 -2.76 0.83
N LEU A 136 17.34 -2.41 2.11
CA LEU A 136 18.42 -2.28 3.11
C LEU A 136 19.24 -3.58 3.27
N ASN A 137 18.58 -4.72 3.17
CA ASN A 137 19.18 -6.03 3.44
C ASN A 137 19.66 -6.76 2.18
N LEU A 138 19.42 -6.23 0.98
CA LEU A 138 19.89 -6.83 -0.25
C LEU A 138 21.42 -6.70 -0.37
N PRO A 139 22.15 -7.82 -0.61
CA PRO A 139 23.57 -7.75 -0.92
C PRO A 139 23.77 -7.03 -2.25
N VAL A 140 24.67 -6.07 -2.22
CA VAL A 140 24.93 -5.10 -3.30
C VAL A 140 25.81 -5.74 -4.37
N GLU A 141 25.22 -6.59 -5.23
CA GLU A 141 25.78 -7.00 -6.53
C GLU A 141 24.62 -7.18 -7.54
N PRO A 142 24.66 -6.60 -8.77
CA PRO A 142 25.79 -5.98 -9.46
C PRO A 142 25.66 -4.45 -9.60
N ASN A 143 25.35 -3.71 -8.54
CA ASN A 143 25.32 -2.23 -8.59
C ASN A 143 26.29 -1.65 -7.54
N PRO A 144 27.35 -0.93 -7.89
CA PRO A 144 28.34 -0.49 -6.90
C PRO A 144 27.82 0.74 -6.13
N ALA A 145 27.99 0.67 -4.80
CA ALA A 145 27.77 1.73 -3.81
C ALA A 145 26.34 1.90 -3.26
N GLY A 146 26.05 1.12 -2.21
CA GLY A 146 24.96 1.39 -1.26
C GLY A 146 23.75 0.46 -1.41
N SER A 147 23.04 0.22 -0.32
CA SER A 147 21.69 -0.34 -0.41
C SER A 147 20.87 0.62 -1.28
N GLY A 148 20.45 0.18 -2.46
CA GLY A 148 19.90 1.02 -3.53
C GLY A 148 18.57 1.72 -3.22
N ILE A 149 18.17 1.85 -1.95
CA ILE A 149 16.93 2.48 -1.49
C ILE A 149 16.78 3.87 -2.10
N GLY A 150 17.86 4.65 -2.14
CA GLY A 150 17.84 6.01 -2.65
C GLY A 150 17.30 6.16 -4.08
N GLU A 151 17.50 5.16 -4.92
CA GLU A 151 17.03 5.14 -6.31
C GLU A 151 15.84 4.20 -6.48
N MET A 152 15.91 3.00 -5.87
CA MET A 152 14.89 1.97 -6.00
C MET A 152 13.59 2.35 -5.29
N LEU A 153 13.62 3.14 -4.22
CA LEU A 153 12.41 3.50 -3.48
C LEU A 153 11.45 4.32 -4.35
N PHE A 154 12.00 5.19 -5.19
CA PHE A 154 11.21 6.06 -6.04
C PHE A 154 10.77 5.40 -7.35
N ARG A 155 11.21 4.16 -7.62
CA ARG A 155 10.67 3.35 -8.73
C ARG A 155 9.26 2.83 -8.43
N TYR A 156 8.82 2.87 -7.18
CA TYR A 156 7.50 2.45 -6.76
C TYR A 156 6.58 3.65 -6.54
N SER A 157 5.27 3.44 -6.70
CA SER A 157 4.26 4.41 -6.27
C SER A 157 4.29 4.53 -4.74
N ILE A 158 4.76 5.66 -4.23
CA ILE A 158 4.81 5.93 -2.78
C ILE A 158 3.53 6.62 -2.36
N TYR A 159 2.74 5.97 -1.50
CA TYR A 159 1.44 6.48 -1.05
C TYR A 159 1.59 7.64 -0.04
N ALA A 160 2.44 7.47 0.97
CA ALA A 160 2.63 8.44 2.05
C ALA A 160 4.12 8.76 2.30
N PRO A 161 4.77 9.57 1.44
CA PRO A 161 6.21 9.85 1.52
C PRO A 161 6.68 10.35 2.90
N LYS A 162 5.89 11.23 3.55
CA LYS A 162 6.22 11.79 4.87
C LYS A 162 6.14 10.75 6.00
N ALA A 163 5.13 9.87 5.97
CA ALA A 163 4.97 8.81 6.97
C ALA A 163 6.09 7.76 6.84
N LEU A 164 6.42 7.40 5.59
CA LEU A 164 7.54 6.51 5.28
C LEU A 164 8.87 7.12 5.74
N ALA A 165 9.10 8.40 5.46
CA ALA A 165 10.33 9.08 5.87
C ALA A 165 10.52 9.08 7.39
N ASN A 166 9.45 9.28 8.17
CA ASN A 166 9.52 9.19 9.63
C ASN A 166 9.86 7.76 10.09
N SER A 167 9.30 6.75 9.43
CA SER A 167 9.57 5.34 9.71
C SER A 167 11.00 4.93 9.32
N LEU A 168 11.59 5.57 8.32
CA LEU A 168 12.99 5.36 7.92
C LEU A 168 13.97 6.08 8.84
N LYS A 169 13.64 7.28 9.32
CA LYS A 169 14.47 8.02 10.30
C LYS A 169 14.64 7.28 11.63
N SER A 170 13.67 6.46 12.01
CA SER A 170 13.77 5.63 13.22
C SER A 170 14.62 4.38 13.02
N MET A 171 14.98 4.03 11.78
CA MET A 171 15.95 2.97 11.50
C MET A 171 17.34 3.56 11.69
N ASP A 172 18.14 2.96 12.57
CA ASP A 172 19.54 3.33 12.80
C ASP A 172 20.42 2.86 11.61
N ASN A 173 20.21 3.49 10.45
CA ASN A 173 20.90 3.18 9.20
C ASN A 173 21.08 4.44 8.35
N THR A 174 22.32 4.72 7.95
CA THR A 174 22.66 5.93 7.18
C THR A 174 21.91 6.01 5.85
N GLN A 175 21.73 4.91 5.12
CA GLN A 175 21.02 4.90 3.84
C GLN A 175 19.52 5.15 4.01
N ALA A 176 18.94 4.63 5.11
CA ALA A 176 17.55 4.90 5.47
C ALA A 176 17.36 6.40 5.80
N TYR A 177 18.30 6.98 6.55
CA TYR A 177 18.29 8.41 6.87
C TYR A 177 18.40 9.28 5.61
N LEU A 178 19.36 9.01 4.73
CA LEU A 178 19.53 9.75 3.46
C LEU A 178 18.26 9.69 2.60
N SER A 179 17.67 8.49 2.45
CA SER A 179 16.42 8.32 1.71
C SER A 179 15.24 9.05 2.37
N ALA A 180 15.18 9.10 3.70
CA ALA A 180 14.19 9.87 4.43
C ALA A 180 14.35 11.39 4.25
N CYS A 181 15.57 11.89 4.09
CA CYS A 181 15.81 13.29 3.76
C CYS A 181 15.28 13.63 2.36
N LEU A 182 15.49 12.75 1.37
CA LEU A 182 14.96 12.94 0.02
C LEU A 182 13.43 12.90 -0.04
N LEU A 183 12.79 11.96 0.67
CA LEU A 183 11.32 11.89 0.76
C LEU A 183 10.70 13.13 1.41
N ASN A 184 11.40 13.74 2.37
CA ASN A 184 10.98 14.99 3.01
C ASN A 184 11.39 16.24 2.23
N CYS A 185 12.04 16.09 1.07
CA CYS A 185 12.60 17.18 0.29
C CYS A 185 13.54 18.09 1.12
N ASN A 186 14.24 17.53 2.11
CA ASN A 186 15.22 18.26 2.93
C ASN A 186 16.63 18.05 2.36
N ILE A 187 16.94 18.84 1.34
CA ILE A 187 18.18 18.76 0.57
C ILE A 187 19.40 19.18 1.40
N GLU A 188 19.24 20.16 2.31
CA GLU A 188 20.34 20.65 3.16
C GLU A 188 20.82 19.55 4.11
N SER A 189 19.90 18.93 4.86
CA SER A 189 20.26 17.83 5.77
C SER A 189 20.78 16.60 5.01
N PHE A 190 20.27 16.35 3.80
CA PHE A 190 20.80 15.30 2.92
C PHE A 190 22.26 15.58 2.55
N ARG A 191 22.55 16.77 2.03
CA ARG A 191 23.90 17.20 1.60
C ARG A 191 24.90 17.12 2.74
N ASP A 192 24.52 17.58 3.93
CA ASP A 192 25.43 17.63 5.07
C ASP A 192 25.71 16.23 5.66
N SER A 193 24.83 15.25 5.39
CA SER A 193 24.92 13.90 5.94
C SER A 193 25.53 12.88 4.97
N ILE A 194 25.64 13.20 3.69
CA ILE A 194 26.17 12.26 2.70
C ILE A 194 27.70 12.27 2.70
N HIS A 195 28.29 11.10 2.97
CA HIS A 195 29.74 10.90 2.91
C HIS A 195 30.12 10.41 1.50
N LEU A 196 30.46 11.34 0.61
CA LEU A 196 30.76 11.06 -0.80
C LEU A 196 31.90 10.05 -1.00
N GLU A 197 32.86 10.01 -0.07
CA GLU A 197 34.00 9.08 -0.08
C GLU A 197 33.60 7.60 -0.08
N ASN A 198 32.40 7.28 0.41
CA ASN A 198 31.89 5.92 0.47
C ASN A 198 31.36 5.39 -0.87
N TYR A 199 31.32 6.24 -1.91
CA TYR A 199 30.68 5.93 -3.19
C TYR A 199 31.70 5.95 -4.33
N LYS A 200 31.73 4.86 -5.12
CA LYS A 200 32.45 4.83 -6.41
C LYS A 200 31.66 5.57 -7.49
N THR A 201 30.34 5.44 -7.46
CA THR A 201 29.36 6.12 -8.30
C THR A 201 28.17 6.45 -7.42
N LEU A 202 27.58 7.63 -7.59
CA LEU A 202 26.45 8.03 -6.77
C LEU A 202 25.13 7.56 -7.40
N PRO A 203 24.15 7.08 -6.63
CA PRO A 203 22.81 6.84 -7.15
C PRO A 203 22.24 8.09 -7.83
N THR A 204 21.49 7.91 -8.92
CA THR A 204 21.01 9.02 -9.77
C THR A 204 20.28 10.09 -8.97
N TYR A 205 19.36 9.69 -8.09
CA TYR A 205 18.55 10.64 -7.33
C TYR A 205 19.35 11.37 -6.25
N TYR A 206 20.41 10.74 -5.75
CA TYR A 206 21.34 11.38 -4.81
C TYR A 206 22.12 12.46 -5.55
N MET A 207 22.58 12.17 -6.78
CA MET A 207 23.24 13.16 -7.63
C MET A 207 22.31 14.32 -7.97
N GLN A 208 21.08 14.03 -8.38
CA GLN A 208 20.08 15.05 -8.69
C GLN A 208 19.79 15.95 -7.46
N ALA A 209 19.69 15.38 -6.26
CA ALA A 209 19.56 16.17 -5.03
C ALA A 209 20.77 17.11 -4.79
N LEU A 210 21.99 16.64 -5.04
CA LEU A 210 23.21 17.47 -4.93
C LEU A 210 23.29 18.54 -6.03
N VAL A 211 22.78 18.26 -7.22
CA VAL A 211 22.65 19.26 -8.30
C VAL A 211 21.67 20.37 -7.90
N ILE A 212 20.51 20.03 -7.32
CA ILE A 212 19.58 21.03 -6.75
C ILE A 212 20.29 21.85 -5.66
N ALA A 213 21.08 21.20 -4.80
CA ALA A 213 21.85 21.86 -3.74
C ALA A 213 23.02 22.73 -4.26
N ASN A 214 23.35 22.62 -5.56
CA ASN A 214 24.54 23.18 -6.18
C ASN A 214 25.83 22.83 -5.40
N ASP A 215 25.96 21.56 -5.01
CA ASP A 215 27.05 21.11 -4.14
C ASP A 215 28.42 21.14 -4.86
N SER A 216 29.34 21.91 -4.29
CA SER A 216 30.68 22.09 -4.87
C SER A 216 31.55 20.84 -4.79
N LEU A 217 31.41 20.03 -3.73
CA LEU A 217 32.23 18.83 -3.53
C LEU A 217 31.80 17.73 -4.49
N ALA A 218 30.49 17.53 -4.67
CA ALA A 218 29.93 16.58 -5.64
C ALA A 218 30.38 16.89 -7.07
N ASN A 219 30.44 18.17 -7.45
CA ASN A 219 30.95 18.60 -8.74
C ASN A 219 32.45 18.29 -8.93
N VAL A 220 33.24 18.33 -7.86
CA VAL A 220 34.66 17.96 -7.92
C VAL A 220 34.86 16.45 -7.94
N VAL A 221 34.15 15.71 -7.11
CA VAL A 221 34.31 14.25 -6.95
C VAL A 221 33.70 13.49 -8.13
N PHE A 222 32.52 13.91 -8.60
CA PHE A 222 31.75 13.23 -9.64
C PHE A 222 31.51 14.13 -10.86
N THR A 223 32.53 14.86 -11.32
CA THR A 223 32.40 15.93 -12.33
C THR A 223 31.59 15.55 -13.57
N LYS A 224 31.85 14.37 -14.15
CA LYS A 224 31.13 13.94 -15.35
C LYS A 224 29.63 13.74 -15.07
N GLN A 225 29.31 12.95 -14.05
CA GLN A 225 27.94 12.63 -13.66
C GLN A 225 27.18 13.90 -13.21
N PHE A 226 27.84 14.76 -12.42
CA PHE A 226 27.26 16.02 -11.96
C PHE A 226 26.94 16.95 -13.12
N LYS A 227 27.81 17.05 -14.13
CA LYS A 227 27.57 17.89 -15.30
C LYS A 227 26.40 17.38 -16.14
N GLU A 228 26.33 16.07 -16.39
CA GLU A 228 25.21 15.45 -17.13
C GLU A 228 23.87 15.70 -16.44
N GLU A 229 23.77 15.45 -15.12
CA GLU A 229 22.55 15.70 -14.35
C GLU A 229 22.23 17.20 -14.23
N LYS A 230 23.25 18.07 -14.20
CA LYS A 230 23.05 19.53 -14.21
C LYS A 230 22.48 20.03 -15.53
N GLU A 231 22.95 19.52 -16.66
CA GLU A 231 22.38 19.86 -17.97
C GLU A 231 20.90 19.42 -18.07
N LEU A 232 20.55 18.28 -17.49
CA LEU A 232 19.16 17.81 -17.37
C LEU A 232 18.32 18.70 -16.42
N TYR A 233 18.89 19.15 -15.31
CA TYR A 233 18.22 20.10 -14.42
C TYR A 233 17.98 21.46 -15.09
N ASP A 234 18.96 21.96 -15.82
CA ASP A 234 18.86 23.21 -16.56
C ASP A 234 17.84 23.12 -17.73
N SER A 235 17.65 21.94 -18.33
CA SER A 235 16.57 21.72 -19.30
C SER A 235 15.20 21.70 -18.64
N PHE A 236 15.06 21.05 -17.49
CA PHE A 236 13.83 21.06 -16.68
C PHE A 236 13.41 22.48 -16.29
N LEU A 237 14.34 23.30 -15.79
CA LEU A 237 14.06 24.71 -15.44
C LEU A 237 13.66 25.55 -16.65
N ARG A 238 14.28 25.33 -17.82
CA ARG A 238 13.90 26.03 -19.06
C ARG A 238 12.48 25.70 -19.51
N GLU A 239 12.03 24.46 -19.32
CA GLU A 239 10.66 24.06 -19.63
C GLU A 239 9.65 24.56 -18.58
N LEU A 240 10.06 24.61 -17.31
CA LEU A 240 9.19 25.02 -16.21
C LEU A 240 9.00 26.54 -16.10
N SER A 241 10.06 27.33 -16.32
CA SER A 241 10.06 28.80 -16.20
C SER A 241 8.96 29.54 -16.99
N PRO A 242 8.64 29.23 -18.26
CA PRO A 242 7.54 29.90 -18.96
C PRO A 242 6.17 29.53 -18.40
N LEU A 243 6.07 28.46 -17.62
CA LEU A 243 4.82 27.93 -17.07
C LEU A 243 4.53 28.40 -15.65
N GLU A 244 5.39 29.22 -15.02
CA GLU A 244 5.23 29.60 -13.61
C GLU A 244 3.88 30.24 -13.28
N GLY A 245 3.28 30.97 -14.22
CA GLY A 245 1.96 31.61 -14.09
C GLY A 245 0.75 30.70 -14.36
N GLU A 246 0.98 29.49 -14.87
CA GLU A 246 -0.08 28.53 -15.20
C GLU A 246 -0.53 27.71 -13.97
N PRO A 247 -1.75 27.12 -13.99
CA PRO A 247 -2.21 26.23 -12.95
C PRO A 247 -1.24 25.07 -12.69
N VAL A 248 -1.07 24.67 -11.43
CA VAL A 248 -0.14 23.61 -11.02
C VAL A 248 -0.32 22.32 -11.83
N GLN A 249 -1.57 21.91 -12.07
CA GLN A 249 -1.87 20.70 -12.85
C GLN A 249 -1.38 20.78 -14.30
N PHE A 250 -1.43 21.97 -14.91
CA PHE A 250 -0.91 22.19 -16.26
C PHE A 250 0.60 21.98 -16.28
N ARG A 251 1.32 22.58 -15.31
CA ARG A 251 2.79 22.43 -15.18
C ARG A 251 3.21 20.98 -14.95
N ILE A 252 2.46 20.26 -14.11
CA ILE A 252 2.64 18.82 -13.86
C ILE A 252 2.51 18.06 -15.19
N ASN A 253 1.41 18.24 -15.91
CA ASN A 253 1.13 17.51 -17.14
C ASN A 253 2.15 17.83 -18.25
N SER A 254 2.52 19.10 -18.41
CA SER A 254 3.50 19.53 -19.41
C SER A 254 4.87 18.90 -19.19
N THR A 255 5.35 18.88 -17.95
CA THR A 255 6.69 18.36 -17.62
C THR A 255 6.71 16.85 -17.38
N TYR A 256 5.55 16.20 -17.26
CA TYR A 256 5.44 14.78 -16.94
C TYR A 256 6.20 13.89 -17.94
N ILE A 257 5.96 14.10 -19.24
CA ILE A 257 6.49 13.22 -20.30
C ILE A 257 8.01 13.11 -20.22
N ASN A 258 8.69 14.24 -20.01
CA ASN A 258 10.15 14.31 -20.07
C ASN A 258 10.84 14.11 -18.72
N PHE A 259 10.15 14.42 -17.60
CA PHE A 259 10.82 14.56 -16.30
C PHE A 259 10.17 13.78 -15.15
N HIS A 260 9.07 13.06 -15.34
CA HIS A 260 8.38 12.36 -14.23
C HIS A 260 9.27 11.37 -13.46
N GLU A 261 10.27 10.78 -14.11
CA GLU A 261 11.24 9.87 -13.49
C GLU A 261 12.43 10.57 -12.81
N THR A 262 12.45 11.91 -12.79
CA THR A 262 13.53 12.67 -12.16
C THR A 262 13.16 13.09 -10.74
N TYR A 263 14.16 13.13 -9.86
CA TYR A 263 14.00 13.68 -8.53
C TYR A 263 13.68 15.18 -8.57
N PHE A 264 14.11 15.92 -9.60
CA PHE A 264 13.76 17.34 -9.79
C PHE A 264 12.25 17.55 -9.88
N TRP A 265 11.56 16.69 -10.63
CA TRP A 265 10.11 16.73 -10.79
C TRP A 265 9.40 16.36 -9.47
N PHE A 266 9.87 15.29 -8.81
CA PHE A 266 9.37 14.90 -7.49
C PHE A 266 9.52 16.04 -6.47
N TYR A 267 10.69 16.65 -6.38
CA TYR A 267 11.00 17.73 -5.44
C TYR A 267 10.11 18.97 -5.67
N THR A 268 9.85 19.29 -6.94
CA THR A 268 9.03 20.45 -7.34
C THR A 268 7.55 20.26 -7.06
N PHE A 269 6.99 19.09 -7.37
CA PHE A 269 5.54 18.89 -7.40
C PHE A 269 4.97 18.00 -6.29
N LYS A 270 5.77 17.13 -5.65
CA LYS A 270 5.32 16.22 -4.58
C LYS A 270 5.71 16.67 -3.15
N LYS A 271 6.11 17.94 -2.97
CA LYS A 271 6.42 18.54 -1.65
C LYS A 271 5.20 18.66 -0.73
#